data_AF-A0A4S3KBY5-F1
#
_entry.id   AF-A0A4S3KBY5-F1
#
_cell.length_a   1.000
_cell.length_b   1.000
_cell.length_c   1.000
_cell.angle_alpha   90.00
_cell.angle_beta   90.00
_cell.angle_gamma   90.00
#
_symmetry.space_group_name_H-M   'P 1'
#
loop_
_entity.id
_entity.type
_entity.pdbx_description
1 polymer ?
#
loop_
_entity_poly.entity_id
_entity_poly.type
_entity_poly.pdbx_seq_one_letter_code
_entity_poly.pdbx_strand_id
1 'polypeptide(L)' 'MIDLHCHMLPAIDDGAPDLAVALAMARMAAQDGISTVACTPHIYPGLYDNDRARILVAVEAFRQELARAAST' A
#
# COMPACT_ATOMS: atom_id res chain seq x y z
N MET A 1 -14.43 7.26 -4.48
CA MET A 1 -13.33 8.11 -5.02
C MET A 1 -12.15 7.22 -5.38
N ILE A 2 -11.36 7.58 -6.39
CA ILE A 2 -10.14 6.85 -6.77
C ILE A 2 -8.95 7.72 -6.39
N ASP A 3 -8.04 7.19 -5.58
CA ASP A 3 -6.74 7.79 -5.31
C ASP A 3 -5.70 7.18 -6.26
N LEU A 4 -4.93 8.03 -6.93
CA LEU A 4 -3.95 7.63 -7.94
C LEU A 4 -2.51 7.76 -7.44
N HIS A 5 -2.28 8.18 -6.19
CA HIS A 5 -0.94 8.33 -5.64
C HIS A 5 -0.92 8.11 -4.14
N CYS A 6 -0.50 6.92 -3.71
CA CYS A 6 -0.41 6.57 -2.30
C CYS A 6 0.78 5.66 -2.00
N HIS A 7 1.46 5.94 -0.89
CA HIS A 7 2.58 5.17 -0.36
C HIS A 7 2.11 4.21 0.74
N MET A 8 1.10 3.39 0.41
CA MET A 8 0.43 2.51 1.39
C MET A 8 1.07 1.12 1.51
N LEU A 9 1.95 0.73 0.57
CA LEU A 9 2.58 -0.58 0.62
C LEU A 9 3.56 -0.65 1.81
N PRO A 10 3.49 -1.70 2.65
CA PRO A 10 4.26 -1.75 3.88
C PRO A 10 5.75 -1.99 3.62
N ALA A 11 6.60 -1.23 4.30
CA ALA A 11 8.05 -1.39 4.40
C ALA A 11 8.80 -1.43 3.05
N ILE A 12 8.30 -0.73 2.03
CA ILE A 12 8.91 -0.71 0.69
C ILE A 12 9.50 0.65 0.32
N ASP A 13 9.08 1.72 0.99
CA ASP A 13 9.65 3.08 0.91
C ASP A 13 9.39 3.87 2.21
N ASP A 14 9.35 5.20 2.14
CA ASP A 14 9.05 6.12 3.24
C ASP A 14 7.56 6.32 3.56
N GLY A 15 6.68 5.52 2.94
CA GLY A 15 5.26 5.48 3.27
C GLY A 15 4.96 4.73 4.57
N ALA A 16 4.15 3.68 4.46
CA ALA A 16 3.83 2.83 5.61
C ALA A 16 5.07 2.02 6.08
N PRO A 17 5.56 2.20 7.32
CA PRO A 17 6.74 1.51 7.80
C PRO A 17 6.49 0.02 8.09
N ASP A 18 5.23 -0.37 8.32
CA ASP A 18 4.83 -1.74 8.59
C ASP A 18 3.38 -2.01 8.17
N LEU A 19 2.95 -3.28 8.28
CA LEU A 19 1.60 -3.71 7.91
C LEU A 19 0.51 -3.06 8.77
N ALA A 20 0.77 -2.82 10.06
CA ALA A 20 -0.24 -2.25 10.96
C ALA A 20 -0.57 -0.82 10.54
N VAL A 21 0.45 -0.01 10.21
CA VAL A 21 0.26 1.34 9.68
C VAL A 21 -0.41 1.31 8.31
N ALA A 22 0.00 0.40 7.41
CA ALA A 22 -0.63 0.26 6.10
C ALA A 22 -2.15 -0.03 6.19
N LEU A 23 -2.55 -0.96 7.07
CA LEU A 23 -3.96 -1.27 7.30
C LEU A 23 -4.73 -0.11 7.95
N ALA A 24 -4.10 0.65 8.84
CA ALA A 24 -4.69 1.86 9.40
C ALA A 24 -4.94 2.92 8.30
N MET A 25 -3.95 3.14 7.42
CA MET A 25 -4.09 4.04 6.27
C MET A 25 -5.23 3.61 5.34
N ALA A 26 -5.34 2.32 5.02
CA ALA A 26 -6.42 1.78 4.20
C ALA A 26 -7.80 2.01 4.84
N ARG A 27 -7.91 1.84 6.16
CA ARG A 27 -9.15 2.08 6.91
C ARG A 27 -9.57 3.54 6.86
N MET A 28 -8.63 4.47 7.04
CA MET A 28 -8.92 5.91 6.92
C MET A 28 -9.35 6.27 5.49
N ALA A 29 -8.63 5.77 4.48
CA ALA A 29 -8.99 6.00 3.09
C ALA A 29 -10.42 5.52 2.76
N ALA A 30 -10.80 4.34 3.26
CA ALA A 30 -12.16 3.81 3.10
C ALA A 30 -13.21 4.68 3.82
N GLN A 31 -12.91 5.17 5.02
CA GLN A 31 -13.79 6.10 5.77
C GLN A 31 -13.98 7.43 5.04
N ASP A 32 -12.95 7.88 4.31
CA ASP A 32 -12.99 9.07 3.45
C ASP A 32 -13.65 8.81 2.07
N GLY A 33 -14.22 7.61 1.86
CA GLY A 33 -14.93 7.26 0.63
C GLY A 33 -14.01 6.92 -0.56
N ILE A 34 -12.74 6.65 -0.32
CA ILE A 34 -11.81 6.11 -1.33
C ILE A 34 -12.06 4.61 -1.47
N SER A 35 -12.40 4.18 -2.68
CA SER A 35 -12.74 2.78 -2.99
C SER A 35 -11.66 2.07 -3.80
N THR A 36 -10.76 2.84 -4.42
CA THR A 36 -9.67 2.31 -5.26
C THR A 36 -8.43 3.16 -5.04
N VAL A 37 -7.28 2.53 -4.83
CA VAL A 37 -5.99 3.19 -4.65
C VAL A 37 -4.98 2.59 -5.63
N ALA A 38 -4.30 3.44 -6.39
CA ALA A 38 -3.05 3.06 -7.05
C ALA A 38 -1.88 3.28 -6.08
N CYS A 39 -1.25 2.19 -5.65
CA CYS A 39 -0.03 2.28 -4.86
C CYS A 39 1.14 2.67 -5.76
N THR A 40 1.82 3.77 -5.43
CA THR A 40 2.88 4.37 -6.26
C THR A 40 4.16 4.54 -5.45
N PRO A 41 4.74 3.46 -4.91
CA PRO A 41 5.94 3.58 -4.10
C PRO A 41 7.11 4.12 -4.91
N HIS A 42 8.08 4.72 -4.23
CA HIS A 42 9.27 5.24 -4.90
C HIS A 42 10.09 4.14 -5.58
N ILE A 43 10.55 4.41 -6.80
CA ILE A 43 11.63 3.67 -7.46
C ILE A 43 12.83 4.61 -7.48
N TYR A 44 13.76 4.40 -6.56
CA TYR A 44 14.95 5.24 -6.44
C TYR A 44 16.18 4.37 -6.17
N PRO A 45 16.88 3.92 -7.23
CA PRO A 45 18.05 3.06 -7.09
C PRO A 45 19.08 3.64 -6.11
N GLY A 46 19.53 2.83 -5.14
CA GLY A 46 20.45 3.23 -4.08
C GLY A 46 19.79 3.79 -2.81
N LEU A 47 18.48 4.04 -2.82
CA LEU A 47 17.69 4.43 -1.65
C LEU A 47 16.48 3.50 -1.45
N TYR A 48 15.67 3.34 -2.50
CA TYR A 48 14.56 2.42 -2.60
C TYR A 48 14.69 1.60 -3.88
N ASP A 49 15.32 0.43 -3.78
CA ASP A 49 15.57 -0.49 -4.89
C ASP A 49 14.29 -1.28 -5.26
N ASN A 50 13.22 -0.54 -5.53
CA ASN A 50 11.96 -1.06 -5.99
C ASN A 50 11.98 -1.21 -7.51
N ASP A 51 11.42 -2.30 -7.98
CA ASP A 51 11.16 -2.53 -9.39
C ASP A 51 9.72 -3.01 -9.58
N ARG A 52 9.32 -3.20 -10.84
CA ARG A 52 7.97 -3.66 -11.17
C ARG A 52 7.63 -4.99 -10.49
N ALA A 53 8.56 -5.93 -10.44
CA ALA A 53 8.28 -7.27 -9.91
C ALA A 53 8.03 -7.21 -8.39
N ARG A 54 8.91 -6.51 -7.66
CA ARG A 54 8.80 -6.32 -6.22
C ARG A 54 7.52 -5.58 -5.84
N ILE A 55 7.18 -4.52 -6.58
CA ILE A 55 5.94 -3.75 -6.33
C ILE A 55 4.70 -4.63 -6.55
N LEU A 56 4.65 -5.43 -7.62
CA LEU A 56 3.51 -6.31 -7.88
C LEU A 56 3.34 -7.38 -6.78
N VAL A 57 4.44 -7.95 -6.27
CA VAL A 57 4.40 -8.88 -5.15
C VAL A 57 3.89 -8.20 -3.88
N ALA A 58 4.38 -7.00 -3.57
CA ALA A 58 3.93 -6.24 -2.40
C ALA A 58 2.44 -5.86 -2.49
N VAL A 59 1.95 -5.46 -3.67
CA VAL A 59 0.53 -5.19 -3.91
C VAL A 59 -0.31 -6.41 -3.65
N GLU A 60 0.08 -7.58 -4.15
CA GLU A 60 -0.68 -8.81 -3.97
C GLU A 60 -0.69 -9.27 -2.50
N ALA A 61 0.46 -9.22 -1.84
CA ALA A 61 0.55 -9.52 -0.40
C ALA A 61 -0.34 -8.57 0.42
N PHE A 62 -0.30 -7.27 0.13
CA PHE A 62 -1.12 -6.30 0.86
C PHE A 62 -2.61 -6.46 0.59
N ARG A 63 -3.02 -6.81 -0.64
CA ARG A 63 -4.42 -7.14 -0.96
C ARG A 63 -4.94 -8.32 -0.13
N GLN A 64 -4.12 -9.34 0.09
CA GLN A 64 -4.50 -10.48 0.93
C GLN A 64 -4.71 -10.07 2.38
N GLU A 65 -3.84 -9.21 2.92
CA GLU A 65 -4.01 -8.69 4.29
C GLU A 65 -5.24 -7.78 4.42
N LEU A 66 -5.53 -6.94 3.41
CA LEU A 66 -6.78 -6.17 3.36
C LEU A 66 -8.03 -7.06 3.39
N ALA A 67 -8.02 -8.16 2.62
CA ALA A 67 -9.13 -9.12 2.60
C ALA A 67 -9.32 -9.83 3.94
N ARG A 68 -8.22 -10.21 4.61
CA ARG A 68 -8.26 -10.79 5.97
C ARG A 68 -8.82 -9.80 6.98
N ALA A 69 -8.33 -8.55 6.96
CA ALA A 69 -8.76 -7.51 7.89
C ALA A 69 -10.21 -7.03 7.67
N ALA A 70 -10.78 -7.23 6.48
CA ALA A 70 -12.19 -6.94 6.19
C ALA A 70 -13.14 -8.06 6.64
N SER A 71 -12.61 -9.25 6.94
CA SER A 71 -13.39 -10.42 7.36
C SER A 71 -13.51 -10.56 8.89
N THR A 72 -13.01 -9.57 9.63
CA THR A 72 -13.04 -9.44 11.10
C THR A 72 -13.81 -8.21 11.51
#